data_AF-J0L9Z2-F1
#
_entry.id   AF-J0L9Z2-F1
#
_cell.length_a   1.000
_cell.length_b   1.000
_cell.length_c   1.000
_cell.angle_alpha   90.00
_cell.angle_beta   90.00
_cell.angle_gamma   90.00
#
_symmetry.space_group_name_H-M   'P 1'
#
loop_
_entity.id
_entity.type
_entity.pdbx_description
1 polymer ?
#
loop_
_entity_poly.entity_id
_entity_poly.type
_entity_poly.pdbx_seq_one_letter_code
_entity_poly.pdbx_strand_id
1 'polypeptide(L)'
;GTRQHQRTVRAIQKRAPAIRNAIARYNTLCAQVRELLPRGKTFPLPEELPTDLTKLKNDPGLLEDVWIVNLPRGTAPWLTDPVVRTAVRAQLVLDRCTEERGRLTREEKQLYAWLIVEAQAVVTAL
;
A
#
# COMPACT_ATOMS: atom_id res chain seq x y z
N GLY A 1 18.68 38.58 14.53
CA GLY A 1 18.26 37.33 13.86
C GLY A 1 18.36 36.05 14.68
N THR A 2 18.78 36.07 15.95
CA THR A 2 19.13 34.84 16.73
C THR A 2 17.97 34.21 17.50
N ARG A 3 17.00 35.01 17.98
CA ARG A 3 15.89 34.53 18.82
C ARG A 3 14.95 33.58 18.08
N GLN A 4 14.64 33.87 16.81
CA GLN A 4 13.79 32.99 15.99
C GLN A 4 14.50 31.66 15.68
N HIS A 5 15.80 31.71 15.33
CA HIS A 5 16.60 30.51 15.13
C HIS A 5 16.65 29.63 16.38
N GLN A 6 16.91 30.21 17.55
CA GLN A 6 16.90 29.48 18.83
C GLN A 6 15.54 28.86 19.15
N ARG A 7 14.44 29.57 18.86
CA ARG A 7 13.08 29.04 19.03
C ARG A 7 12.84 27.82 18.13
N THR A 8 13.28 27.90 16.87
CA THR A 8 13.18 26.79 15.92
C THR A 8 14.03 25.59 16.36
N VAL A 9 15.29 25.79 16.75
CA VAL A 9 16.19 24.71 17.21
C VAL A 9 15.62 24.02 18.45
N ARG A 10 15.12 24.77 19.44
CA ARG A 10 14.49 24.17 20.64
C ARG A 10 13.25 23.36 20.29
N ALA A 11 12.42 23.83 19.37
CA ALA A 11 11.25 23.10 18.91
C ALA A 11 11.63 21.78 18.21
N ILE A 12 12.71 21.79 17.42
CA ILE A 12 13.27 20.58 16.78
C ILE A 12 13.80 19.61 17.84
N GLN A 13 14.61 20.09 18.78
CA GLN A 13 15.18 19.28 19.87
C GLN A 13 14.09 18.62 20.72
N LYS A 14 12.98 19.33 20.99
CA LYS A 14 11.83 18.78 21.73
C LYS A 14 11.20 17.57 21.03
N ARG A 15 11.30 17.48 19.69
CA ARG A 15 10.76 16.36 18.90
C ARG A 15 11.76 15.21 18.72
N ALA A 16 13.05 15.42 19.01
CA ALA A 16 14.09 14.41 18.82
C ALA A 16 13.79 13.05 19.49
N PRO A 17 13.23 12.96 20.71
CA PRO A 17 12.88 11.68 21.32
C PRO A 17 11.80 10.93 20.55
N ALA A 18 10.75 11.63 20.09
CA ALA A 18 9.67 11.03 19.31
C ALA A 18 10.18 10.49 17.97
N ILE A 19 11.08 11.23 17.31
CA ILE A 19 11.69 10.81 16.05
C ILE A 19 12.56 9.56 16.27
N ARG A 20 13.38 9.52 17.33
CA ARG A 20 14.18 8.31 17.66
C ARG A 20 13.30 7.08 17.91
N ASN A 21 12.19 7.24 18.62
CA ASN A 21 11.25 6.13 18.85
C ASN A 21 10.61 5.64 17.55
N ALA A 22 10.29 6.56 16.63
CA ALA A 22 9.76 6.21 15.31
C ALA A 22 10.80 5.45 14.47
N ILE A 23 12.07 5.90 14.46
CA ILE A 23 13.17 5.21 13.77
C ILE A 23 13.36 3.80 14.33
N ALA A 24 13.39 3.65 15.66
CA ALA A 24 13.54 2.35 16.30
C ALA A 24 12.41 1.39 15.88
N ARG A 25 11.16 1.86 15.91
CA ARG A 25 10.00 1.09 15.46
C ARG A 25 10.10 0.70 13.98
N TYR A 26 10.49 1.63 13.12
CA TYR A 26 10.69 1.37 11.69
C TYR A 26 11.77 0.29 11.46
N ASN A 27 12.91 0.39 12.13
CA ASN A 27 13.99 -0.59 12.00
C ASN A 27 13.56 -1.98 12.49
N THR A 28 12.80 -2.07 13.58
CA THR A 28 12.20 -3.34 14.03
C THR A 28 11.31 -3.96 12.95
N LEU A 29 10.49 -3.15 12.27
CA LEU A 29 9.65 -3.63 11.18
C LEU A 29 10.47 -4.08 9.97
N CYS A 30 11.57 -3.39 9.63
CA CYS A 30 12.46 -3.80 8.54
C CYS A 30 13.06 -5.19 8.81
N ALA A 31 13.47 -5.45 10.05
CA ALA A 31 13.95 -6.77 10.46
C ALA A 31 12.86 -7.85 10.33
N GLN A 32 11.64 -7.58 10.80
CA GLN A 32 10.51 -8.52 10.69
C GLN A 32 10.16 -8.83 9.23
N VAL A 33 10.14 -7.82 8.36
CA VAL A 33 9.87 -8.01 6.92
C VAL A 33 10.93 -8.90 6.28
N ARG A 34 12.19 -8.76 6.68
CA ARG A 34 13.30 -9.58 6.17
C ARG A 34 13.14 -11.05 6.58
N GLU A 35 12.65 -11.33 7.78
CA GLU A 35 12.35 -12.69 8.25
C GLU A 35 11.16 -13.33 7.52
N LEU A 36 10.16 -12.52 7.14
CA LEU A 36 8.98 -12.98 6.41
C LEU A 36 9.24 -13.21 4.90
N LEU A 37 10.43 -12.87 4.40
CA LEU A 37 10.76 -13.02 2.99
C LEU A 37 10.77 -14.51 2.58
N PRO A 38 9.93 -14.95 1.63
CA PRO A 38 9.91 -16.34 1.19
C PRO A 38 11.24 -16.75 0.54
N ARG A 39 11.72 -17.96 0.85
CA ARG A 39 12.95 -18.52 0.26
C ARG A 39 12.86 -18.52 -1.28
N GLY A 40 13.91 -18.03 -1.93
CA GLY A 40 14.01 -17.99 -3.39
C GLY A 40 13.34 -16.80 -4.07
N LYS A 41 12.73 -15.87 -3.32
CA LYS A 41 12.20 -14.61 -3.89
C LYS A 41 13.15 -13.45 -3.59
N THR A 42 13.43 -12.64 -4.60
CA THR A 42 14.26 -11.44 -4.48
C THR A 42 13.37 -10.22 -4.70
N PHE A 43 13.17 -9.42 -3.65
CA PHE A 43 12.47 -8.14 -3.72
C PHE A 43 13.34 -7.06 -3.06
N PRO A 44 13.32 -5.81 -3.54
CA PRO A 44 13.96 -4.71 -2.83
C PRO A 44 13.23 -4.52 -1.50
N LEU A 45 13.92 -4.78 -0.39
CA LEU A 45 13.40 -4.56 0.95
C LEU A 45 13.84 -3.19 1.48
N PRO A 46 13.03 -2.55 2.35
CA PRO A 46 13.46 -1.33 3.02
C PRO A 46 14.71 -1.55 3.86
N GLU A 47 15.62 -0.58 3.82
CA GLU A 47 16.83 -0.57 4.65
C GLU A 47 16.58 0.12 5.99
N GLU A 48 17.35 -0.27 7.01
CA GLU A 48 17.28 0.31 8.34
C GLU A 48 17.89 1.71 8.35
N LEU A 49 17.23 2.63 9.05
CA LEU A 49 17.65 4.03 9.15
C LEU A 49 18.66 4.24 10.29
N PRO A 50 19.59 5.20 10.14
CA PRO A 50 20.48 5.60 11.23
C PRO A 50 19.71 6.11 12.46
N THR A 51 20.00 5.56 13.64
CA THR A 51 19.44 6.03 14.93
C THR A 51 19.96 7.43 15.32
N ASP A 52 21.13 7.80 14.79
CA ASP A 52 21.71 9.13 14.94
C ASP A 52 21.04 10.12 13.99
N LEU A 53 20.28 11.07 14.57
CA LEU A 53 19.53 12.07 13.81
C LEU A 53 20.41 12.99 12.96
N THR A 54 21.69 13.16 13.32
CA THR A 54 22.61 13.98 12.51
C THR A 54 23.02 13.27 11.24
N LYS A 55 23.25 11.94 11.32
CA LYS A 55 23.50 11.09 10.17
C LYS A 55 22.26 10.97 9.30
N LEU A 56 21.10 10.72 9.92
CA LEU A 56 19.82 10.62 9.22
C LEU A 56 19.49 11.91 8.44
N LYS A 57 19.76 13.08 9.01
CA LYS A 57 19.52 14.36 8.33
C LYS A 57 20.36 14.51 7.04
N ASN A 58 21.57 13.97 7.04
CA ASN A 58 22.52 14.09 5.94
C ASN A 58 22.54 12.85 5.05
N ASP A 59 21.58 11.93 5.24
CA ASP A 59 21.49 10.70 4.48
C ASP A 59 20.97 11.01 3.06
N PRO A 60 21.79 10.79 2.01
CA PRO A 60 21.37 11.06 0.64
C PRO A 60 20.16 10.20 0.24
N GLY A 61 20.02 8.98 0.76
CA GLY A 61 18.90 8.09 0.43
C GLY A 61 17.55 8.57 0.97
N LEU A 62 17.56 9.45 1.99
CA LEU A 62 16.33 10.06 2.52
C LEU A 62 15.86 11.27 1.69
N LEU A 63 16.78 11.87 0.93
CA LEU A 63 16.56 13.04 0.09
C LEU A 63 16.47 12.70 -1.40
N GLU A 64 16.75 11.44 -1.77
CA GLU A 64 16.42 10.92 -3.09
C GLU A 64 14.89 10.94 -3.23
N ASP A 65 14.42 11.89 -4.02
CA ASP A 65 13.04 11.91 -4.48
C ASP A 65 12.78 10.57 -5.17
N VAL A 66 12.02 9.70 -4.50
CA VAL A 66 11.52 8.40 -5.00
C VAL A 66 10.83 8.54 -6.37
N TRP A 67 10.51 9.78 -6.76
CA TRP A 67 9.84 10.17 -8.00
C TRP A 67 10.77 10.82 -9.05
N ILE A 68 12.00 11.23 -8.70
CA ILE A 68 12.93 11.97 -9.60
C ILE A 68 14.17 11.14 -9.98
N VAL A 69 14.45 10.02 -9.29
CA VAL A 69 15.49 9.10 -9.76
C VAL A 69 15.09 8.56 -11.13
N ASN A 70 15.91 8.84 -12.15
CA ASN A 70 15.78 8.22 -13.47
C ASN A 70 15.60 6.72 -13.29
N LEU A 71 14.41 6.21 -13.61
CA LEU A 71 14.04 4.81 -13.46
C LEU A 71 15.20 3.94 -13.97
N PRO A 72 15.80 3.07 -13.13
CA PRO A 72 16.94 2.27 -13.53
C PRO A 72 16.66 1.53 -14.85
N ARG A 73 17.68 1.37 -15.70
CA ARG A 73 17.54 0.53 -16.90
C ARG A 73 17.08 -0.86 -16.46
N GLY A 74 15.98 -1.36 -17.03
CA GLY A 74 15.35 -2.61 -16.61
C GLY A 74 14.15 -2.46 -15.68
N THR A 75 13.66 -1.24 -15.46
CA THR A 75 12.40 -1.01 -14.75
C THR A 75 11.23 -1.74 -15.43
N ALA A 76 10.37 -2.36 -14.62
CA ALA A 76 9.29 -3.20 -15.10
C ALA A 76 8.33 -2.44 -16.06
N PRO A 77 7.89 -3.07 -17.17
CA PRO A 77 7.06 -2.40 -18.18
C PRO A 77 5.74 -1.83 -17.65
N TRP A 78 5.14 -2.42 -16.61
CA TRP A 78 3.93 -1.87 -16.01
C TRP A 78 4.15 -0.49 -15.37
N LEU A 79 5.40 -0.08 -15.10
CA LEU A 79 5.71 1.22 -14.53
C LEU A 79 6.08 2.25 -15.61
N THR A 80 6.77 1.82 -16.66
CA THR A 80 7.32 2.69 -17.71
C THR A 80 6.43 2.77 -18.95
N ASP A 81 5.78 1.68 -19.34
CA ASP A 81 5.01 1.58 -20.58
C ASP A 81 3.51 1.88 -20.33
N PRO A 82 2.97 2.98 -20.90
CA PRO A 82 1.55 3.31 -20.77
C PRO A 82 0.63 2.26 -21.42
N VAL A 83 1.09 1.55 -22.45
CA VAL A 83 0.33 0.50 -23.12
C VAL A 83 0.17 -0.69 -22.17
N VAL A 84 1.26 -1.13 -21.53
CA VAL A 84 1.20 -2.22 -20.54
C VAL A 84 0.27 -1.86 -19.38
N ARG A 85 0.34 -0.64 -18.85
CA ARG A 85 -0.60 -0.18 -17.81
C ARG A 85 -2.06 -0.23 -18.26
N THR A 86 -2.31 0.19 -19.49
CA THR A 86 -3.66 0.17 -20.06
C THR A 86 -4.15 -1.27 -20.25
N ALA A 87 -3.28 -2.16 -20.72
CA ALA A 87 -3.59 -3.58 -20.85
C ALA A 87 -3.89 -4.26 -19.50
N VAL A 88 -3.08 -4.01 -18.46
CA VAL A 88 -3.34 -4.52 -17.10
C VAL A 88 -4.70 -4.06 -16.59
N ARG A 89 -5.03 -2.78 -16.74
CA ARG A 89 -6.35 -2.26 -16.35
C ARG A 89 -7.49 -2.92 -17.13
N ALA A 90 -7.32 -3.09 -18.44
CA ALA A 90 -8.32 -3.76 -19.27
C ALA A 90 -8.54 -5.22 -18.81
N GLN A 91 -7.48 -5.95 -18.49
CA GLN A 91 -7.57 -7.31 -17.97
C GLN A 91 -8.34 -7.35 -16.64
N LEU A 92 -8.04 -6.45 -15.70
CA LEU A 92 -8.74 -6.36 -14.42
C LEU A 92 -10.24 -6.06 -14.60
N VAL A 93 -10.60 -5.26 -15.61
CA VAL A 93 -12.02 -5.00 -15.93
C VAL A 93 -12.70 -6.27 -16.44
N LEU A 94 -12.05 -7.04 -17.30
CA LEU A 94 -12.59 -8.32 -17.79
C LEU A 94 -12.81 -9.30 -16.63
N ASP A 95 -11.81 -9.45 -15.77
CA ASP A 95 -11.89 -10.32 -14.59
C ASP A 95 -13.05 -9.87 -13.68
N ARG A 96 -13.20 -8.56 -13.46
CA ARG A 96 -14.33 -8.00 -12.70
C ARG A 96 -15.68 -8.30 -13.35
N CYS A 97 -15.79 -8.22 -14.67
CA CYS A 97 -17.02 -8.59 -15.37
C CYS A 97 -17.39 -10.06 -15.16
N THR A 98 -16.41 -10.97 -15.08
CA THR A 98 -16.68 -12.38 -14.78
C THR A 98 -17.15 -12.59 -13.35
N GLU A 99 -16.55 -11.89 -12.39
CA GLU A 99 -16.94 -11.89 -10.98
C GLU A 99 -18.39 -11.41 -10.83
N GLU A 100 -18.72 -10.26 -11.44
CA GLU A 100 -20.06 -9.65 -11.37
C GLU A 100 -21.12 -10.53 -12.01
N ARG A 101 -20.82 -11.19 -13.14
CA ARG A 101 -21.75 -12.16 -13.74
C ARG A 101 -22.07 -13.31 -12.78
N GLY A 102 -21.04 -13.83 -12.11
CA GLY A 102 -21.21 -14.87 -11.10
C GLY A 102 -22.04 -14.39 -9.90
N ARG A 103 -21.83 -13.15 -9.45
CA ARG A 103 -22.62 -12.53 -8.38
C ARG A 103 -24.09 -12.37 -8.77
N LEU A 104 -24.37 -11.78 -9.93
CA LEU A 104 -25.73 -11.55 -10.43
C LEU A 104 -26.50 -12.86 -10.59
N THR A 105 -25.85 -13.91 -11.11
CA THR A 105 -26.47 -15.24 -11.24
C THR A 105 -26.86 -15.82 -9.88
N ARG A 106 -26.06 -15.58 -8.83
CA ARG A 106 -26.40 -16.01 -7.47
C ARG A 106 -27.58 -15.20 -6.93
N GLU A 107 -27.54 -13.87 -7.06
CA GLU A 107 -28.60 -12.99 -6.59
C GLU A 107 -29.95 -13.31 -7.26
N GLU A 108 -29.95 -13.53 -8.57
CA GLU A 108 -31.13 -13.96 -9.33
C GLU A 108 -31.75 -15.24 -8.78
N LYS A 109 -30.93 -16.28 -8.56
CA LYS A 109 -31.40 -17.54 -7.99
C LYS A 109 -31.99 -17.38 -6.59
N GLN A 110 -31.36 -16.55 -5.75
CA GLN A 110 -31.85 -16.30 -4.40
C GLN A 110 -33.19 -15.55 -4.41
N LEU A 111 -33.32 -14.52 -5.26
CA LEU A 111 -34.56 -13.77 -5.42
C LEU A 111 -35.69 -14.66 -5.93
N TYR A 112 -35.42 -15.53 -6.90
CA TYR A 112 -36.42 -16.44 -7.44
C TYR A 112 -36.86 -17.48 -6.40
N ALA A 113 -35.92 -18.06 -5.65
CA ALA A 113 -36.22 -19.00 -4.58
C ALA A 113 -37.08 -18.34 -3.48
N TRP A 114 -36.71 -17.13 -3.06
CA TRP A 114 -37.49 -16.36 -2.10
C TRP A 114 -38.90 -16.08 -2.61
N LEU A 115 -39.04 -15.63 -3.86
CA LEU A 115 -40.35 -15.34 -4.46
C LEU A 115 -41.27 -16.56 -4.49
N ILE A 116 -40.74 -17.75 -4.81
CA ILE A 116 -41.51 -18.99 -4.77
C ILE A 116 -42.04 -19.27 -3.36
N VAL A 117 -41.17 -19.15 -2.35
CA VAL A 117 -41.54 -19.41 -0.96
C VAL A 117 -42.62 -18.43 -0.49
N GLU A 118 -42.47 -17.13 -0.80
CA GLU A 118 -43.46 -16.12 -0.44
C GLU A 118 -44.80 -16.33 -1.16
N ALA A 119 -44.77 -16.65 -2.46
CA ALA A 119 -45.98 -16.92 -3.22
C ALA A 119 -46.74 -18.13 -2.65
N GLN A 120 -46.02 -19.18 -2.25
CA GLN A 120 -46.62 -20.34 -1.58
C GLN A 120 -47.22 -19.96 -0.24
N ALA A 121 -46.52 -19.18 0.58
CA ALA A 121 -47.02 -18.73 1.88
C ALA A 121 -48.33 -17.93 1.75
N VAL A 122 -48.40 -17.01 0.77
CA VAL A 122 -49.61 -16.24 0.49
C VAL A 122 -50.78 -17.14 0.08
N VAL A 123 -50.53 -18.12 -0.80
CA VAL A 123 -51.58 -19.08 -1.23
C VAL A 123 -52.08 -19.90 -0.06
N THR A 124 -51.21 -20.33 0.86
CA THR A 124 -51.63 -21.11 2.05
C THR A 124 -52.34 -20.29 3.12
N ALA A 125 -52.19 -18.96 3.10
CA ALA A 125 -52.80 -18.07 4.08
C ALA A 125 -54.21 -17.57 3.67
N LEU A 126 -54.61 -17.80 2.41
CA LEU A 126 -55.93 -17.51 1.85
C LEU A 126 -56.85 -18.74 1.95
#